data_AF-Q79DI3-F1
#
_entry.id   AF-Q79DI3-F1
#
_cell.length_a   1.000
_cell.length_b   1.000
_cell.length_c   1.000
_cell.angle_alpha   90.00
_cell.angle_beta   90.00
_cell.angle_gamma   90.00
#
_symmetry.space_group_name_H-M   'P 1'
#
loop_
_entity.id
_entity.type
_entity.pdbx_description
1 polymer ?
#
loop_
_entity_poly.entity_id
_entity_poly.type
_entity_poly.pdbx_seq_one_letter_code
_entity_poly.pdbx_strand_id
1 'polypeptide(L)'
;MGGADHRLECGKAQLSNGADADKVLYCPEAAQFGQQIRALNRRCPNVAAFYASLEVTNFDANMAVRGTLALFRDTSGTAVPVDPQHLNAAGSLYLTRPTLANLIRTGEEFS
;
A
#
# COMPACT_ATOMS: atom_id res chain seq x y z
N MET A 1 25.33 -16.00 -0.22
CA MET A 1 24.01 -16.60 -0.50
C MET A 1 23.07 -15.46 -0.90
N GLY A 2 22.77 -15.23 -2.20
CA GLY A 2 21.97 -14.06 -2.61
C GLY A 2 21.46 -14.09 -4.07
N GLY A 3 21.48 -15.24 -4.74
CA GLY A 3 21.21 -15.33 -6.19
C GLY A 3 19.79 -15.74 -6.59
N ALA A 4 18.96 -16.18 -5.65
CA ALA A 4 17.59 -16.64 -5.90
C ALA A 4 16.55 -15.54 -5.64
N ASP A 5 16.72 -14.78 -4.56
CA ASP A 5 15.80 -13.72 -4.14
C ASP A 5 15.80 -12.54 -5.12
N HIS A 6 17.00 -12.11 -5.54
CA HIS A 6 17.16 -11.02 -6.51
C HIS A 6 16.53 -11.32 -7.89
N ARG A 7 16.49 -12.60 -8.30
CA ARG A 7 15.87 -13.02 -9.57
C ARG A 7 14.35 -12.96 -9.52
N LEU A 8 13.76 -13.35 -8.38
CA LEU A 8 12.32 -13.26 -8.14
C LEU A 8 11.85 -11.81 -8.09
N GLU A 9 12.64 -10.93 -7.49
CA GLU A 9 12.34 -9.49 -7.40
C GLU A 9 12.44 -8.79 -8.76
N CYS A 10 13.47 -9.08 -9.55
CA CYS A 10 13.57 -8.61 -10.94
C CYS A 10 12.37 -9.10 -11.79
N GLY A 11 11.93 -10.33 -11.60
CA GLY A 11 10.75 -10.87 -12.27
C GLY A 11 9.45 -10.13 -11.90
N LYS A 12 9.24 -9.83 -10.62
CA LYS A 12 8.08 -9.03 -10.16
C LYS A 12 8.10 -7.62 -10.76
N ALA A 13 9.26 -6.97 -10.77
CA ALA A 13 9.38 -5.62 -11.32
C ALA A 13 9.06 -5.57 -12.82
N GLN A 14 9.54 -6.55 -13.60
CA GLN A 14 9.22 -6.68 -15.02
C GLN A 14 7.73 -6.86 -15.26
N LEU A 15 7.07 -7.73 -14.47
CA LEU A 15 5.62 -7.92 -14.55
C LEU A 15 4.85 -6.64 -14.22
N SER A 16 5.24 -5.91 -13.18
CA SER A 16 4.61 -4.64 -12.82
C SER A 16 4.77 -3.57 -13.91
N ASN A 17 5.97 -3.46 -14.49
CA ASN A 17 6.20 -2.55 -15.61
C ASN A 17 5.38 -2.95 -16.86
N GLY A 18 5.28 -4.25 -17.15
CA GLY A 18 4.45 -4.77 -18.25
C GLY A 18 2.94 -4.62 -18.03
N ALA A 19 2.51 -4.30 -16.81
CA ALA A 19 1.14 -3.95 -16.45
C ALA A 19 0.94 -2.42 -16.33
N ASP A 20 1.81 -1.62 -16.94
CA ASP A 20 1.73 -0.16 -17.03
C ASP A 20 1.88 0.60 -15.70
N ALA A 21 2.60 0.03 -14.72
CA ALA A 21 3.01 0.80 -13.56
C ALA A 21 3.95 1.95 -13.98
N ASP A 22 3.58 3.20 -13.69
CA ASP A 22 4.44 4.36 -14.00
C ASP A 22 5.78 4.27 -13.26
N LYS A 23 5.78 3.79 -12.02
CA LYS A 23 6.98 3.60 -11.20
C LYS A 23 6.87 2.32 -10.39
N VAL A 24 7.93 1.51 -10.46
CA VAL A 24 8.14 0.34 -9.59
C VAL A 24 9.25 0.69 -8.61
N LEU A 25 8.94 0.64 -7.32
CA LEU A 25 9.88 0.94 -6.25
C LEU A 25 10.37 -0.36 -5.62
N TYR A 26 11.68 -0.43 -5.40
CA TYR A 26 12.29 -1.46 -4.58
C TYR A 26 12.81 -0.83 -3.29
N CYS A 27 12.15 -1.16 -2.18
CA CYS A 27 12.45 -0.54 -0.89
C CYS A 27 12.56 -1.62 0.18
N PRO A 28 13.78 -2.01 0.55
CA PRO A 28 13.98 -2.94 1.67
C PRO A 28 13.64 -2.29 3.02
N GLU A 29 13.62 -0.94 3.09
CA GLU A 29 13.38 -0.18 4.31
C GLU A 29 12.26 0.86 4.13
N ALA A 30 11.42 0.99 5.16
CA ALA A 30 10.27 1.91 5.15
C ALA A 30 10.67 3.40 5.03
N ALA A 31 11.79 3.81 5.64
CA ALA A 31 12.27 5.19 5.56
C ALA A 31 12.66 5.59 4.12
N GLN A 32 13.30 4.66 3.39
CA GLN A 32 13.69 4.86 2.00
C GLN A 32 12.46 4.94 1.09
N PHE A 33 11.44 4.13 1.37
CA PHE A 33 10.17 4.15 0.64
C PHE A 33 9.49 5.52 0.66
N GLY A 34 9.39 6.14 1.84
CA GLY A 34 8.77 7.47 1.93
C GLY A 34 9.53 8.57 1.20
N GLN A 35 10.87 8.51 1.21
CA GLN A 35 11.70 9.46 0.46
C GLN A 35 11.48 9.32 -1.05
N GLN A 36 11.41 8.08 -1.55
CA GLN A 36 11.17 7.82 -2.97
C GLN A 36 9.79 8.30 -3.42
N ILE A 37 8.73 8.08 -2.62
CA ILE A 37 7.38 8.61 -2.89
C ILE A 37 7.41 10.13 -3.06
N ARG A 38 8.02 10.84 -2.11
CA ARG A 38 8.13 12.31 -2.16
C ARG A 38 8.92 12.81 -3.36
N ALA A 39 10.01 12.12 -3.69
CA ALA A 39 10.87 12.48 -4.82
C ALA A 39 10.15 12.31 -6.17
N LEU A 40 9.28 11.30 -6.29
CA LEU A 40 8.45 11.06 -7.46
C LEU A 40 7.27 12.04 -7.54
N ASN A 41 6.62 12.31 -6.42
CA ASN A 41 5.43 13.14 -6.37
C ASN A 41 5.74 14.60 -5.99
N ARG A 42 6.67 15.26 -6.72
CA ARG A 42 7.16 16.62 -6.37
C ARG A 42 6.07 17.69 -6.21
N ARG A 43 4.92 17.55 -6.88
CA ARG A 43 3.78 18.47 -6.76
C ARG A 43 2.85 18.14 -5.60
N CYS A 44 2.75 16.86 -5.24
CA CYS A 44 1.85 16.34 -4.21
C CYS A 44 2.62 15.26 -3.43
N PRO A 45 3.49 15.62 -2.47
CA PRO A 45 4.52 14.73 -1.91
C PRO A 45 3.96 13.45 -1.28
N ASN A 46 2.66 13.42 -0.99
CA ASN A 46 1.98 12.32 -0.34
C ASN A 46 0.91 11.70 -1.24
N VAL A 47 0.65 10.41 -1.05
CA VAL A 47 -0.34 9.66 -1.85
C VAL A 47 -1.75 9.84 -1.32
N ALA A 48 -2.72 9.86 -2.23
CA ALA A 48 -4.13 9.91 -1.89
C ALA A 48 -4.65 8.57 -1.35
N ALA A 49 -4.06 7.45 -1.78
CA ALA A 49 -4.46 6.13 -1.33
C ALA A 49 -3.29 5.14 -1.30
N PHE A 50 -3.35 4.22 -0.34
CA PHE A 50 -2.55 3.00 -0.31
C PHE A 50 -3.46 1.79 -0.45
N TYR A 51 -3.12 0.89 -1.37
CA TYR A 51 -3.72 -0.44 -1.49
C TYR A 51 -2.68 -1.44 -1.01
N ALA A 52 -2.90 -2.03 0.17
CA ALA A 52 -1.92 -2.90 0.81
C ALA A 52 -2.49 -4.28 1.12
N SER A 53 -1.70 -5.31 0.77
CA SER A 53 -1.96 -6.71 1.11
C SER A 53 -1.23 -7.17 2.38
N LEU A 54 -0.40 -6.28 2.95
CA LEU A 54 0.39 -6.44 4.14
C LEU A 54 0.20 -5.21 5.01
N GLU A 55 0.44 -5.35 6.30
CA GLU A 55 0.52 -4.18 7.17
C GLU A 55 1.71 -3.31 6.76
N VAL A 56 1.42 -2.05 6.51
CA VAL A 56 2.44 -1.06 6.17
C VAL A 56 2.71 -0.27 7.45
N THR A 57 3.86 -0.49 8.07
CA THR A 57 4.32 0.37 9.16
C THR A 57 4.66 1.75 8.60
N ASN A 58 4.30 2.81 9.34
CA ASN A 58 4.55 4.21 8.97
C ASN A 58 3.93 4.65 7.63
N PHE A 59 2.80 4.06 7.25
CA PHE A 59 2.08 4.43 6.03
C PHE A 59 1.59 5.88 6.06
N ASP A 60 1.18 6.34 7.25
CA ASP A 60 0.66 7.65 7.59
C ASP A 60 1.60 8.78 7.18
N ALA A 61 2.91 8.61 7.37
CA ALA A 61 3.94 9.59 7.02
C ALA A 61 4.00 9.93 5.52
N ASN A 62 3.35 9.15 4.66
CA ASN A 62 3.36 9.32 3.21
C ASN A 62 1.95 9.55 2.64
N MET A 63 0.95 9.76 3.49
CA MET A 63 -0.43 9.98 3.07
C MET A 63 -0.83 11.45 3.03
N ALA A 64 -1.66 11.79 2.04
CA ALA A 64 -2.27 13.10 1.96
C ALA A 64 -3.39 13.22 3.01
N VAL A 65 -3.69 14.45 3.42
CA VAL A 65 -4.86 14.75 4.26
C VAL A 65 -6.11 14.14 3.61
N ARG A 66 -6.92 13.43 4.41
CA ARG A 66 -8.11 12.68 3.97
C ARG A 66 -7.84 11.52 3.02
N GLY A 67 -6.60 11.01 2.97
CA GLY A 67 -6.27 9.85 2.16
C GLY A 67 -6.84 8.55 2.72
N THR A 68 -6.83 7.48 1.90
CA THR A 68 -7.37 6.16 2.26
C THR A 68 -6.32 5.06 2.29
N LEU A 69 -6.25 4.29 3.38
CA LEU A 69 -5.58 3.00 3.45
C LEU A 69 -6.61 1.88 3.28
N ALA A 70 -6.52 1.14 2.17
CA ALA A 70 -7.30 -0.06 1.91
C ALA A 70 -6.44 -1.31 2.16
N LEU A 71 -6.68 -1.95 3.30
CA LEU A 71 -5.90 -3.08 3.78
C LEU A 71 -6.68 -4.39 3.55
N PHE A 72 -6.38 -5.10 2.46
CA PHE A 72 -7.27 -6.13 1.89
C PHE A 72 -6.78 -7.57 2.03
N ARG A 73 -5.64 -7.81 2.69
CA ARG A 73 -5.16 -9.17 2.99
C ARG A 73 -4.34 -9.16 4.28
N ASP A 74 -4.41 -10.27 5.02
CA ASP A 74 -3.48 -10.61 6.10
C ASP A 74 -2.72 -11.86 5.64
N THR A 75 -1.40 -11.81 5.50
CA THR A 75 -0.59 -13.01 5.22
C THR A 75 0.23 -13.46 6.44
N SER A 76 0.17 -12.74 7.56
CA SER A 76 1.05 -12.93 8.73
C SER A 76 0.32 -13.40 9.99
N GLY A 77 -1.01 -13.27 10.05
CA GLY A 77 -1.82 -13.73 11.17
C GLY A 77 -2.01 -12.65 12.22
N THR A 78 -3.29 -12.40 12.53
CA THR A 78 -3.84 -11.41 13.46
C THR A 78 -3.42 -9.99 13.16
N ALA A 79 -4.36 -9.21 12.61
CA ALA A 79 -4.17 -7.79 12.36
C ALA A 79 -3.73 -7.04 13.63
N VAL A 80 -2.67 -6.25 13.51
CA VAL A 80 -2.23 -5.33 14.54
C VAL A 80 -3.30 -4.26 14.74
N PRO A 81 -3.78 -4.04 15.99
CA PRO A 81 -4.76 -2.99 16.27
C PRO A 81 -4.23 -1.61 15.86
N VAL A 82 -5.07 -0.85 15.16
CA VAL A 82 -4.81 0.56 14.83
C VAL A 82 -5.60 1.45 15.78
N ASP A 83 -4.93 2.38 16.45
CA ASP A 83 -5.57 3.41 17.26
C ASP A 83 -6.27 4.45 16.34
N PRO A 84 -7.60 4.65 16.43
CA PRO A 84 -8.30 5.65 15.64
C PRO A 84 -7.78 7.08 15.83
N GLN A 85 -7.20 7.43 16.98
CA GLN A 85 -6.62 8.75 17.19
C GLN A 85 -5.38 8.99 16.31
N HIS A 86 -4.66 7.92 15.98
CA HIS A 86 -3.55 8.00 15.03
C HIS A 86 -4.04 8.45 13.64
N LEU A 87 -5.20 7.96 13.18
CA LEU A 87 -5.80 8.36 11.90
C LEU A 87 -6.20 9.84 11.88
N ASN A 88 -6.70 10.35 13.01
CA ASN A 88 -7.02 11.77 13.15
C ASN A 88 -5.76 12.64 13.06
N ALA A 89 -4.74 12.30 13.86
CA ALA A 89 -3.47 13.01 13.92
C ALA A 89 -2.71 13.00 12.59
N ALA A 90 -2.82 11.91 11.82
CA ALA A 90 -2.20 11.74 10.51
C ALA A 90 -2.91 12.49 9.36
N GLY A 91 -3.83 13.42 9.66
CA GLY A 91 -4.54 14.20 8.66
C GLY A 91 -5.92 13.65 8.31
N SER A 92 -6.64 13.13 9.30
CA SER A 92 -8.01 12.62 9.15
C SER A 92 -8.13 11.52 8.09
N LEU A 93 -7.27 10.51 8.21
CA LEU A 93 -7.18 9.39 7.27
C LEU A 93 -8.39 8.45 7.37
N TYR A 94 -8.70 7.78 6.25
CA TYR A 94 -9.64 6.68 6.20
C TYR A 94 -8.89 5.34 6.24
N LEU A 95 -9.33 4.43 7.10
CA LEU A 95 -8.88 3.05 7.11
C LEU A 95 -10.05 2.15 6.78
N THR A 96 -9.87 1.25 5.81
CA THR A 96 -10.83 0.20 5.51
C THR A 96 -10.16 -1.16 5.43
N ARG A 97 -10.86 -2.18 5.95
CA ARG A 97 -10.46 -3.58 5.89
C ARG A 97 -11.48 -4.38 5.07
N PRO A 98 -11.52 -4.18 3.74
CA PRO A 98 -12.55 -4.79 2.92
C PRO A 98 -12.32 -6.30 2.78
N THR A 99 -13.41 -7.03 2.59
CA THR A 99 -13.42 -8.39 2.07
C THR A 99 -14.33 -8.45 0.86
N LEU A 100 -13.94 -9.22 -0.15
CA LEU A 100 -14.66 -9.31 -1.42
C LEU A 100 -16.13 -9.69 -1.21
N ALA A 101 -16.40 -10.63 -0.29
CA ALA A 101 -17.75 -11.09 0.02
C ALA A 101 -18.68 -9.99 0.55
N ASN A 102 -18.15 -8.91 1.13
CA ASN A 102 -18.93 -7.77 1.63
C ASN A 102 -19.08 -6.65 0.59
N LEU A 103 -18.31 -6.69 -0.49
CA LEU A 103 -18.36 -5.70 -1.58
C LEU A 103 -19.14 -6.20 -2.80
N ILE A 104 -19.52 -7.48 -2.82
CA ILE A 104 -20.32 -8.10 -3.88
C ILE A 104 -21.60 -8.61 -3.26
N ARG A 105 -22.72 -8.01 -3.62
CA ARG A 105 -24.06 -8.37 -3.13
C ARG A 105 -24.74 -9.40 -4.04
N THR A 106 -24.39 -9.44 -5.31
CA THR A 106 -24.92 -10.39 -6.30
C THR A 106 -23.82 -10.91 -7.22
N GLY A 107 -24.01 -12.07 -7.85
CA GLY A 107 -23.04 -12.59 -8.82
C GLY A 107 -22.84 -11.68 -10.04
N GLU A 108 -23.86 -10.90 -10.39
CA GLU A 108 -23.79 -9.89 -11.47
C GLU A 108 -22.83 -8.75 -11.14
N GLU A 109 -22.66 -8.38 -9.86
CA GLU A 109 -21.71 -7.33 -9.45
C GLU A 109 -20.24 -7.78 -9.60
N PHE A 110 -19.97 -9.07 -9.84
CA PHE A 110 -18.62 -9.62 -10.02
C PHE A 110 -18.19 -9.82 -11.48
N SER A 111 -19.15 -9.75 -12.42
CA SER A 111 -18.96 -10.19 -13.81
C SER A 111 -18.51 -9.07 -14.74
#